data_AF-A0A8J3JM60-F1
#
_entry.id   AF-A0A8J3JM60-F1
#
_cell.length_a   1.000
_cell.length_b   1.000
_cell.length_c   1.000
_cell.angle_alpha   90.00
_cell.angle_beta   90.00
_cell.angle_gamma   90.00
#
_symmetry.space_group_name_H-M   'P 1'
#
loop_
_entity.id
_entity.type
_entity.pdbx_description
1 polymer ?
#
loop_
_entity_poly.entity_id
_entity_poly.type
_entity_poly.pdbx_seq_one_letter_code
_entity_poly.pdbx_strand_id
1 'polypeptide(L)'
;MLRLPLAARLAAVTAVTIVLSGCATAATNGTDPVFAGPAPTTVAPAGSAAASPVTAPTASAGAGPSPSKSAAAAPSRFTTLKPGSKLPSGSQCAAWVRARPKKENKGANRTANRTTGHRVDPAAFGDGAALAKRVDGQFTGTTEEILRWAACKWGVDEDIVKAQAAIESWWRQGTLGDFDTDAAACPAGHGLGADGQAGKCPQSYGILQNRYPYMKSAFPGAMRSTAMSADLAYAVWRSCFEGREGWLNTVERGREYAAGDAWGCVGRWFSGRWHTAPGEQYVGRVRDYLDRRIWQTPDFQQP
;
A
#
# COMPACT_ATOMS: atom_id res chain seq x y z
N MET A 1 48.93 35.87 -25.87
CA MET A 1 48.66 34.52 -26.41
C MET A 1 47.28 34.08 -25.91
N LEU A 2 46.41 33.76 -26.88
CA LEU A 2 45.04 33.21 -26.86
C LEU A 2 44.18 33.23 -25.58
N ARG A 3 43.09 34.00 -25.67
CA ARG A 3 41.79 33.79 -24.98
C ARG A 3 40.94 32.80 -25.78
N LEU A 4 40.13 31.94 -25.13
CA LEU A 4 38.68 31.62 -25.38
C LEU A 4 38.20 30.37 -24.58
N PRO A 5 36.89 30.06 -24.41
CA PRO A 5 36.12 30.49 -23.24
C PRO A 5 35.26 29.39 -22.54
N LEU A 6 34.49 29.84 -21.54
CA LEU A 6 33.33 29.21 -20.88
C LEU A 6 32.49 28.29 -21.79
N ALA A 7 32.18 27.09 -21.29
CA ALA A 7 31.06 26.27 -21.76
C ALA A 7 30.06 26.07 -20.61
N ALA A 8 29.01 26.88 -20.63
CA ALA A 8 27.80 26.65 -19.85
C ALA A 8 27.10 25.38 -20.38
N ARG A 9 26.86 24.40 -19.50
CA ARG A 9 25.93 23.30 -19.81
C ARG A 9 24.54 23.70 -19.33
N LEU A 10 23.73 24.21 -20.27
CA LEU A 10 22.28 24.21 -20.14
C LEU A 10 21.82 22.75 -20.06
N ALA A 11 21.29 22.34 -18.90
CA ALA A 11 20.43 21.17 -18.84
C ALA A 11 19.04 21.61 -19.31
N ALA A 12 18.63 21.14 -20.47
CA ALA A 12 17.29 21.36 -21.01
C ALA A 12 16.26 20.71 -20.08
N VAL A 13 15.41 21.55 -19.48
CA VAL A 13 14.18 21.11 -18.82
C VAL A 13 13.16 20.84 -19.93
N THR A 14 13.00 19.57 -20.30
CA THR A 14 11.91 19.16 -21.18
C THR A 14 10.62 19.18 -20.37
N ALA A 15 9.83 20.23 -20.55
CA ALA A 15 8.46 20.29 -20.06
C ALA A 15 7.65 19.19 -20.75
N VAL A 16 7.15 18.23 -19.98
CA VAL A 16 6.18 17.24 -20.45
C VAL A 16 4.82 17.91 -20.45
N THR A 17 4.39 18.37 -21.61
CA THR A 17 3.03 18.86 -21.85
C THR A 17 2.09 17.66 -21.89
N ILE A 18 1.27 17.48 -20.85
CA ILE A 18 0.16 16.52 -20.88
C ILE A 18 -0.95 17.15 -21.73
N VAL A 19 -1.09 16.67 -22.97
CA VAL A 19 -2.23 17.00 -23.83
C VAL A 19 -3.40 16.10 -23.44
N LEU A 20 -4.43 16.68 -22.83
CA LEU A 20 -5.75 16.08 -22.70
C LEU A 20 -6.49 16.20 -24.03
N SER A 21 -6.58 15.12 -24.80
CA SER A 21 -7.55 14.99 -25.88
C SER A 21 -8.75 14.20 -25.39
N GLY A 22 -9.83 14.92 -25.08
CA GLY A 22 -11.17 14.36 -25.07
C GLY A 22 -11.76 14.39 -26.48
N CYS A 23 -12.33 13.27 -26.91
CA CYS A 23 -13.37 13.23 -27.94
C CYS A 23 -14.32 12.08 -27.62
N ALA A 24 -15.61 12.40 -27.57
CA ALA A 24 -16.70 11.48 -27.35
C ALA A 24 -17.13 10.76 -28.64
N THR A 25 -17.52 9.49 -28.44
CA THR A 25 -18.54 8.67 -29.14
C THR A 25 -18.59 8.60 -30.67
N ALA A 26 -18.43 7.37 -31.18
CA ALA A 26 -19.31 6.82 -32.22
C ALA A 26 -19.46 5.30 -32.03
N ALA A 27 -20.70 4.84 -31.98
CA ALA A 27 -21.10 3.44 -31.93
C ALA A 27 -21.15 2.84 -33.34
N THR A 28 -20.71 1.59 -33.51
CA THR A 28 -21.18 0.71 -34.58
C THR A 28 -21.14 -0.76 -34.13
N ASN A 29 -22.27 -1.43 -34.36
CA ASN A 29 -22.56 -2.85 -34.20
C ASN A 29 -21.59 -3.77 -34.96
N GLY A 30 -21.42 -5.01 -34.49
CA GLY A 30 -20.97 -6.10 -35.37
C GLY A 30 -20.38 -7.34 -34.71
N THR A 31 -21.26 -8.29 -34.35
CA THR A 31 -21.11 -9.77 -34.42
C THR A 31 -20.02 -10.50 -33.63
N ASP A 32 -20.49 -11.22 -32.60
CA ASP A 32 -19.83 -12.30 -31.86
C ASP A 32 -19.48 -13.53 -32.72
N PRO A 33 -18.39 -14.25 -32.40
CA PRO A 33 -18.32 -15.68 -32.61
C PRO A 33 -18.48 -16.46 -31.30
N VAL A 34 -19.48 -17.33 -31.35
CA VAL A 34 -19.85 -18.38 -30.40
C VAL A 34 -18.70 -19.36 -30.17
N PHE A 35 -18.36 -19.62 -28.90
CA PHE A 35 -17.66 -20.85 -28.50
C PHE A 35 -18.49 -21.62 -27.47
N ALA A 36 -18.82 -22.84 -27.85
CA ALA A 36 -19.61 -23.82 -27.12
C ALA A 36 -18.88 -24.32 -25.86
N GLY A 37 -19.61 -24.39 -24.74
CA GLY A 37 -19.18 -25.15 -23.56
C GLY A 37 -19.60 -26.61 -23.63
N PRO A 38 -19.08 -27.48 -22.74
CA PRO A 38 -19.75 -28.72 -22.36
C PRO A 38 -20.54 -28.57 -21.05
N ALA A 39 -21.58 -29.40 -21.02
CA ALA A 39 -22.76 -29.43 -20.15
C ALA A 39 -22.51 -29.81 -18.66
N PRO A 40 -23.51 -29.60 -17.78
CA PRO A 40 -23.44 -29.90 -16.36
C PRO A 40 -23.78 -31.37 -16.06
N THR A 41 -23.22 -31.94 -15.00
CA THR A 41 -23.66 -33.22 -14.44
C THR A 41 -24.41 -32.99 -13.13
N THR A 42 -25.67 -33.41 -13.10
CA THR A 42 -26.58 -33.34 -11.94
C THR A 42 -26.57 -34.62 -11.10
N VAL A 43 -26.29 -34.45 -9.80
CA VAL A 43 -26.95 -34.96 -8.56
C VAL A 43 -27.46 -36.42 -8.47
N ALA A 44 -27.10 -37.07 -7.36
CA ALA A 44 -28.03 -37.90 -6.55
C ALA A 44 -27.64 -37.92 -5.04
N PRO A 45 -28.58 -38.13 -4.09
CA PRO A 45 -28.40 -37.89 -2.65
C PRO A 45 -28.46 -39.15 -1.73
N ALA A 46 -28.27 -38.88 -0.43
CA ALA A 46 -28.75 -39.59 0.77
C ALA A 46 -27.98 -40.81 1.31
N GLY A 47 -27.57 -40.67 2.58
CA GLY A 47 -27.17 -41.74 3.49
C GLY A 47 -27.14 -41.21 4.93
N SER A 48 -28.17 -41.57 5.70
CA SER A 48 -28.39 -41.18 7.11
C SER A 48 -27.94 -42.31 8.04
N ALA A 49 -27.18 -42.00 9.10
CA ALA A 49 -26.96 -42.79 10.34
C ALA A 49 -25.85 -42.09 11.15
N ALA A 50 -25.75 -42.08 12.48
CA ALA A 50 -26.59 -42.40 13.61
C ALA A 50 -25.88 -41.75 14.82
N ALA A 51 -26.64 -41.22 15.78
CA ALA A 51 -26.10 -40.68 17.02
C ALA A 51 -25.81 -41.81 18.03
N SER A 52 -24.78 -41.63 18.87
CA SER A 52 -24.66 -42.24 20.21
C SER A 52 -23.56 -41.54 21.04
N PRO A 53 -23.59 -41.62 22.39
CA PRO A 53 -23.32 -40.47 23.24
C PRO A 53 -22.18 -40.64 24.28
N VAL A 54 -21.94 -39.55 25.04
CA VAL A 54 -21.33 -39.43 26.38
C VAL A 54 -19.81 -39.64 26.55
N THR A 55 -19.12 -38.57 26.96
CA THR A 55 -18.51 -38.46 28.31
C THR A 55 -18.05 -37.03 28.59
N ALA A 56 -18.57 -36.45 29.67
CA ALA A 56 -18.15 -35.16 30.21
C ALA A 56 -16.95 -35.36 31.15
N PRO A 57 -15.85 -34.57 31.02
CA PRO A 57 -14.86 -34.49 32.07
C PRO A 57 -15.21 -33.37 33.07
N THR A 58 -15.12 -33.77 34.33
CA THR A 58 -15.22 -33.05 35.59
C THR A 58 -14.57 -31.65 35.58
N ALA A 59 -15.33 -30.65 36.01
CA ALA A 59 -14.84 -29.29 36.25
C ALA A 59 -13.86 -29.28 37.43
N SER A 60 -12.61 -28.88 37.17
CA SER A 60 -11.66 -28.52 38.21
C SER A 60 -11.89 -27.05 38.60
N ALA A 61 -12.25 -26.83 39.86
CA ALA A 61 -12.35 -25.50 40.46
C ALA A 61 -10.96 -24.97 40.79
N GLY A 62 -10.69 -23.69 40.46
CA GLY A 62 -9.62 -22.93 41.11
C GLY A 62 -8.73 -22.11 40.19
N ALA A 63 -9.17 -20.90 39.84
CA ALA A 63 -8.34 -19.70 39.80
C ALA A 63 -9.27 -18.49 39.67
N GLY A 64 -9.37 -17.67 40.72
CA GLY A 64 -10.13 -16.42 40.67
C GLY A 64 -9.61 -15.52 39.55
N PRO A 65 -10.47 -14.79 38.84
CA PRO A 65 -10.02 -13.87 37.82
C PRO A 65 -9.19 -12.77 38.49
N SER A 66 -7.88 -12.77 38.23
CA SER A 66 -7.09 -11.54 38.34
C SER A 66 -7.82 -10.46 37.54
N PRO A 67 -7.87 -9.21 38.02
CA PRO A 67 -8.52 -8.13 37.28
C PRO A 67 -7.78 -7.94 35.96
N SER A 68 -8.35 -8.48 34.89
CA SER A 68 -7.95 -8.17 33.52
C SER A 68 -7.97 -6.66 33.40
N LYS A 69 -6.78 -6.05 33.21
CA LYS A 69 -6.66 -4.63 32.84
C LYS A 69 -7.68 -4.37 31.76
N SER A 70 -8.67 -3.53 32.06
CA SER A 70 -9.76 -3.19 31.14
C SER A 70 -9.16 -2.91 29.77
N ALA A 71 -9.49 -3.73 28.79
CA ALA A 71 -8.97 -3.59 27.44
C ALA A 71 -9.40 -2.21 26.95
N ALA A 72 -8.43 -1.32 26.71
CA ALA A 72 -8.71 0.01 26.21
C ALA A 72 -9.62 -0.10 24.99
N ALA A 73 -10.76 0.61 25.04
CA ALA A 73 -11.78 0.55 23.99
C ALA A 73 -11.15 0.85 22.62
N ALA A 74 -11.62 0.14 21.58
CA ALA A 74 -11.10 0.30 20.23
C ALA A 74 -11.31 1.75 19.74
N PRO A 75 -10.23 2.47 19.34
CA PRO A 75 -10.33 3.83 18.83
C PRO A 75 -11.31 3.92 17.66
N SER A 76 -12.05 5.03 17.57
CA SER A 76 -12.92 5.32 16.41
C SER A 76 -12.11 5.70 15.17
N ARG A 77 -10.95 6.34 15.38
CA ARG A 77 -10.00 6.79 14.36
C ARG A 77 -8.57 6.66 14.88
N PHE A 78 -7.62 6.50 13.97
CA PHE A 78 -6.18 6.58 14.28
C PHE A 78 -5.61 7.94 13.85
N THR A 79 -4.78 8.53 14.70
CA THR A 79 -4.12 9.81 14.45
C THR A 79 -2.61 9.62 14.45
N THR A 80 -1.88 10.58 13.87
CA THR A 80 -0.42 10.52 13.82
C THR A 80 0.17 10.55 15.22
N LEU A 81 0.94 9.52 15.56
CA LEU A 81 1.73 9.45 16.78
C LEU A 81 3.06 10.15 16.56
N LYS A 82 3.46 11.04 17.48
CA LYS A 82 4.75 11.76 17.42
C LYS A 82 5.96 10.82 17.23
N PRO A 83 7.10 11.32 16.71
CA PRO A 83 8.35 10.57 16.71
C PRO A 83 8.69 10.05 18.11
N GLY A 84 9.31 8.87 18.17
CA GLY A 84 9.66 8.16 19.41
C GLY A 84 8.48 7.49 20.15
N SER A 85 7.25 7.62 19.66
CA SER A 85 6.09 6.94 20.26
C SER A 85 6.21 5.42 20.20
N LYS A 86 5.77 4.72 21.25
CA LYS A 86 5.57 3.28 21.21
C LYS A 86 4.43 2.95 20.25
N LEU A 87 4.76 2.31 19.13
CA LEU A 87 3.78 1.89 18.13
C LEU A 87 2.98 0.65 18.59
N PRO A 88 1.66 0.59 18.36
CA PRO A 88 0.85 -0.61 18.58
C PRO A 88 1.39 -1.83 17.81
N SER A 89 1.09 -3.05 18.26
CA SER A 89 1.39 -4.25 17.48
C SER A 89 0.41 -4.43 16.32
N GLY A 90 0.80 -5.18 15.28
CA GLY A 90 -0.11 -5.53 14.18
C GLY A 90 -1.35 -6.29 14.67
N SER A 91 -1.22 -7.16 15.68
CA SER A 91 -2.34 -7.90 16.28
C SER A 91 -3.29 -7.01 17.09
N GLN A 92 -2.75 -6.03 17.82
CA GLN A 92 -3.55 -5.03 18.53
C GLN A 92 -4.36 -4.18 17.55
N CYS A 93 -3.72 -3.71 16.47
CA CYS A 93 -4.40 -2.98 15.41
C CYS A 93 -5.47 -3.82 14.71
N ALA A 94 -5.20 -5.11 14.48
CA ALA A 94 -6.17 -6.02 13.88
C ALA A 94 -7.43 -6.15 14.77
N ALA A 95 -7.27 -6.28 16.09
CA ALA A 95 -8.39 -6.32 17.02
C ALA A 95 -9.19 -5.01 17.01
N TRP A 96 -8.53 -3.86 17.04
CA TRP A 96 -9.19 -2.56 17.02
C TRP A 96 -9.92 -2.26 15.70
N VAL A 97 -9.34 -2.64 14.56
CA VAL A 97 -9.99 -2.47 13.25
C VAL A 97 -11.22 -3.36 13.14
N ARG A 98 -11.13 -4.64 13.53
CA ARG A 98 -12.25 -5.60 13.47
C ARG A 98 -13.41 -5.26 14.39
N ALA A 99 -13.16 -4.53 15.48
CA ALA A 99 -14.22 -4.01 16.33
C ALA A 99 -15.11 -2.95 15.62
N ARG A 100 -14.69 -2.45 14.46
CA ARG A 100 -15.43 -1.46 13.64
C ARG A 100 -15.36 -1.85 12.17
N PRO A 101 -16.07 -2.92 11.76
CA PRO A 101 -15.92 -3.50 10.43
C PRO A 101 -16.33 -2.52 9.33
N LYS A 102 -15.70 -2.64 8.17
CA LYS A 102 -16.00 -1.86 6.96
C LYS A 102 -16.36 -2.79 5.82
N LYS A 103 -17.34 -2.40 5.01
CA LYS A 103 -17.68 -3.13 3.78
C LYS A 103 -16.56 -2.99 2.76
N GLU A 104 -16.37 -4.02 1.93
CA GLU A 104 -15.43 -3.94 0.81
C GLU A 104 -15.96 -2.95 -0.23
N ASN A 105 -15.08 -2.08 -0.72
CA ASN A 105 -15.38 -1.08 -1.74
C ASN A 105 -14.49 -1.15 -2.98
N LYS A 106 -13.56 -2.11 -3.01
CA LYS A 106 -12.70 -2.42 -4.16
C LYS A 106 -12.73 -3.92 -4.40
N GLY A 107 -13.78 -4.40 -5.06
CA GLY A 107 -13.99 -5.82 -5.33
C GLY A 107 -12.80 -6.50 -6.03
N ALA A 108 -12.09 -5.75 -6.87
CA ALA A 108 -10.87 -6.20 -7.55
C ALA A 108 -9.73 -6.61 -6.58
N ASN A 109 -9.73 -6.12 -5.34
CA ASN A 109 -8.69 -6.44 -4.36
C ASN A 109 -8.99 -7.72 -3.56
N ARG A 110 -10.16 -8.37 -3.71
CA ARG A 110 -10.60 -9.47 -2.83
C ARG A 110 -9.54 -10.55 -2.61
N THR A 111 -8.88 -11.01 -3.67
CA THR A 111 -7.82 -12.04 -3.57
C THR A 111 -6.61 -11.52 -2.80
N ALA A 112 -6.14 -10.31 -3.11
CA ALA A 112 -4.99 -9.71 -2.45
C ALA A 112 -5.27 -9.33 -0.99
N ASN A 113 -6.50 -8.95 -0.67
CA ASN A 113 -6.97 -8.65 0.68
C ASN A 113 -7.03 -9.89 1.60
N ARG A 114 -7.13 -11.08 1.00
CA ARG A 114 -7.07 -12.38 1.69
C ARG A 114 -5.66 -12.97 1.75
N THR A 115 -4.70 -12.34 1.06
CA THR A 115 -3.30 -12.78 1.02
C THR A 115 -2.52 -12.01 2.07
N THR A 116 -1.83 -12.70 2.98
CA THR A 116 -0.92 -12.06 3.94
C THR A 116 0.46 -11.82 3.34
N GLY A 117 1.31 -11.07 4.05
CA GLY A 117 2.69 -10.81 3.66
C GLY A 117 3.70 -11.81 4.20
N HIS A 118 4.95 -11.39 4.16
CA HIS A 118 6.11 -12.12 4.67
C HIS A 118 7.11 -11.13 5.29
N ARG A 119 8.10 -11.65 6.01
CA ARG A 119 9.17 -10.83 6.58
C ARG A 119 10.09 -10.30 5.49
N VAL A 120 10.48 -9.04 5.59
CA VAL A 120 11.42 -8.39 4.68
C VAL A 120 12.84 -8.43 5.22
N ASP A 121 13.81 -8.35 4.32
CA ASP A 121 15.21 -8.13 4.68
C ASP A 121 15.39 -6.71 5.23
N PRO A 122 15.90 -6.53 6.46
CA PRO A 122 16.20 -5.22 7.02
C PRO A 122 17.13 -4.33 6.19
N ALA A 123 18.00 -4.92 5.37
CA ALA A 123 18.92 -4.19 4.52
C ALA A 123 18.20 -3.24 3.55
N ALA A 124 16.97 -3.56 3.14
CA ALA A 124 16.16 -2.73 2.24
C ALA A 124 15.74 -1.37 2.86
N PHE A 125 15.96 -1.16 4.15
CA PHE A 125 15.56 0.05 4.88
C PHE A 125 16.73 0.93 5.31
N GLY A 126 17.99 0.53 5.06
CA GLY A 126 19.17 1.26 5.53
C GLY A 126 19.10 1.57 7.03
N ASP A 127 19.21 2.84 7.39
CA ASP A 127 19.10 3.35 8.77
C ASP A 127 17.73 3.07 9.46
N GLY A 128 16.73 2.68 8.66
CA GLY A 128 15.41 2.22 9.08
C GLY A 128 15.32 0.73 9.45
N ALA A 129 16.41 -0.04 9.37
CA ALA A 129 16.42 -1.51 9.54
C ALA A 129 15.73 -2.02 10.81
N ALA A 130 15.73 -1.25 11.91
CA ALA A 130 15.03 -1.62 13.13
C ALA A 130 13.50 -1.73 12.94
N LEU A 131 12.92 -0.89 12.07
CA LEU A 131 11.50 -0.90 11.75
C LEU A 131 11.14 -2.02 10.77
N ALA A 132 12.07 -2.44 9.91
CA ALA A 132 11.87 -3.54 8.95
C ALA A 132 11.41 -4.84 9.64
N LYS A 133 11.89 -5.10 10.87
CA LYS A 133 11.47 -6.25 11.70
C LYS A 133 9.99 -6.24 12.05
N ARG A 134 9.26 -5.13 11.85
CA ARG A 134 7.83 -5.05 12.08
C ARG A 134 7.04 -5.30 10.80
N VAL A 135 7.66 -5.28 9.62
CA VAL A 135 6.99 -5.50 8.34
C VAL A 135 6.78 -7.00 8.12
N ASP A 136 5.52 -7.39 7.98
CA ASP A 136 5.11 -8.78 7.81
C ASP A 136 3.78 -8.96 7.06
N GLY A 137 3.01 -7.89 6.83
CA GLY A 137 1.73 -7.94 6.14
C GLY A 137 0.72 -8.91 6.77
N GLN A 138 0.80 -9.19 8.08
CA GLN A 138 -0.03 -10.19 8.75
C GLN A 138 -1.41 -9.65 9.14
N PHE A 139 -2.19 -9.23 8.13
CA PHE A 139 -3.58 -8.83 8.29
C PHE A 139 -4.40 -9.15 7.05
N THR A 140 -5.66 -9.48 7.27
CA THR A 140 -6.68 -9.68 6.24
C THR A 140 -7.96 -8.98 6.68
N GLY A 141 -8.69 -8.45 5.71
CA GLY A 141 -9.90 -7.65 5.91
C GLY A 141 -10.35 -7.04 4.59
N THR A 142 -11.22 -6.05 4.65
CA THR A 142 -11.55 -5.24 3.47
C THR A 142 -10.46 -4.23 3.15
N THR A 143 -10.49 -3.62 1.97
CA THR A 143 -9.47 -2.63 1.57
C THR A 143 -9.35 -1.49 2.59
N GLU A 144 -10.47 -0.92 3.05
CA GLU A 144 -10.44 0.14 4.07
C GLU A 144 -9.91 -0.38 5.42
N GLU A 145 -10.28 -1.60 5.83
CA GLU A 145 -9.77 -2.20 7.07
C GLU A 145 -8.25 -2.37 7.02
N ILE A 146 -7.70 -2.80 5.89
CA ILE A 146 -6.25 -2.96 5.70
C ILE A 146 -5.53 -1.62 5.80
N LEU A 147 -6.07 -0.57 5.16
CA LEU A 147 -5.51 0.77 5.24
C LEU A 147 -5.56 1.33 6.68
N ARG A 148 -6.65 1.11 7.41
CA ARG A 148 -6.76 1.47 8.83
C ARG A 148 -5.81 0.66 9.71
N TRP A 149 -5.60 -0.61 9.42
CA TRP A 149 -4.65 -1.46 10.12
C TRP A 149 -3.22 -0.94 9.95
N ALA A 150 -2.83 -0.59 8.72
CA ALA A 150 -1.52 0.01 8.46
C ALA A 150 -1.36 1.36 9.18
N ALA A 151 -2.40 2.20 9.15
CA ALA A 151 -2.42 3.48 9.86
C ALA A 151 -2.14 3.32 11.36
N CYS A 152 -2.86 2.39 12.01
CA CYS A 152 -2.65 2.05 13.41
C CYS A 152 -1.24 1.50 13.68
N LYS A 153 -0.77 0.56 12.85
CA LYS A 153 0.50 -0.16 13.07
C LYS A 153 1.71 0.76 13.00
N TRP A 154 1.63 1.80 12.17
CA TRP A 154 2.70 2.76 11.90
C TRP A 154 2.48 4.14 12.52
N GLY A 155 1.36 4.33 13.22
CA GLY A 155 1.06 5.57 13.95
C GLY A 155 0.96 6.77 13.02
N VAL A 156 0.31 6.60 11.87
CA VAL A 156 -0.01 7.67 10.91
C VAL A 156 -1.52 7.91 10.94
N ASP A 157 -1.95 9.14 10.71
CA ASP A 157 -3.37 9.46 10.61
C ASP A 157 -4.04 8.65 9.49
N GLU A 158 -5.13 7.97 9.80
CA GLU A 158 -5.77 7.04 8.86
C GLU A 158 -6.34 7.74 7.62
N ASP A 159 -6.67 9.03 7.69
CA ASP A 159 -7.18 9.76 6.54
C ASP A 159 -6.04 10.20 5.60
N ILE A 160 -4.82 10.45 6.11
CA ILE A 160 -3.61 10.57 5.26
C ILE A 160 -3.41 9.26 4.49
N VAL A 161 -3.54 8.12 5.17
CA VAL A 161 -3.33 6.81 4.54
C VAL A 161 -4.29 6.58 3.38
N LYS A 162 -5.57 6.88 3.64
CA LYS A 162 -6.66 6.75 2.67
C LYS A 162 -6.48 7.70 1.48
N ALA A 163 -6.15 8.97 1.73
CA ALA A 163 -5.92 9.96 0.70
C ALA A 163 -4.73 9.58 -0.19
N GLN A 164 -3.62 9.17 0.42
CA GLN A 164 -2.42 8.80 -0.30
C GLN A 164 -2.66 7.56 -1.18
N ALA A 165 -3.25 6.50 -0.62
CA ALA A 165 -3.62 5.31 -1.40
C ALA A 165 -4.59 5.62 -2.56
N ALA A 166 -5.46 6.63 -2.39
CA ALA A 166 -6.35 7.07 -3.45
C ALA A 166 -5.60 7.77 -4.59
N ILE A 167 -4.60 8.61 -4.28
CA ILE A 167 -3.71 9.21 -5.29
C ILE A 167 -2.86 8.15 -6.00
N GLU A 168 -2.31 7.19 -5.25
CA GLU A 168 -1.36 6.22 -5.80
C GLU A 168 -2.00 5.20 -6.75
N SER A 169 -3.24 4.80 -6.46
CA SER A 169 -3.83 3.66 -7.18
C SER A 169 -5.35 3.67 -7.26
N TRP A 170 -6.01 4.71 -6.75
CA TRP A 170 -7.45 4.69 -6.51
C TRP A 170 -7.88 3.50 -5.63
N TRP A 171 -7.02 3.13 -4.67
CA TRP A 171 -7.10 1.92 -3.84
C TRP A 171 -7.06 0.58 -4.61
N ARG A 172 -6.44 0.50 -5.79
CA ARG A 172 -6.35 -0.74 -6.55
C ARG A 172 -5.00 -1.43 -6.32
N GLN A 173 -5.04 -2.64 -5.79
CA GLN A 173 -3.84 -3.43 -5.57
C GLN A 173 -3.22 -3.95 -6.88
N GLY A 174 -4.00 -4.04 -7.96
CA GLY A 174 -3.49 -4.44 -9.27
C GLY A 174 -2.78 -3.32 -10.06
N THR A 175 -2.65 -2.11 -9.51
CA THR A 175 -2.07 -0.99 -10.25
C THR A 175 -0.57 -1.19 -10.49
N LEU A 176 -0.18 -1.01 -11.76
CA LEU A 176 1.19 -1.07 -12.27
C LEU A 176 1.61 0.32 -12.73
N GLY A 177 2.83 0.74 -12.40
CA GLY A 177 3.35 2.06 -12.71
C GLY A 177 4.84 2.07 -13.02
N ASP A 178 5.33 3.23 -13.46
CA ASP A 178 6.73 3.49 -13.77
C ASP A 178 7.34 2.46 -14.74
N PHE A 179 6.70 2.31 -15.90
CA PHE A 179 7.17 1.39 -16.94
C PHE A 179 8.50 1.85 -17.54
N ASP A 180 9.50 0.98 -17.47
CA ASP A 180 10.87 1.24 -17.93
C ASP A 180 11.36 0.08 -18.82
N THR A 181 12.43 0.32 -19.57
CA THR A 181 13.11 -0.62 -20.46
C THR A 181 14.24 -1.40 -19.79
N ASP A 182 14.63 -1.07 -18.55
CA ASP A 182 15.66 -1.80 -17.81
C ASP A 182 15.17 -3.19 -17.36
N ALA A 183 15.61 -4.24 -18.06
CA ALA A 183 15.30 -5.63 -17.72
C ALA A 183 15.77 -6.05 -16.31
N ALA A 184 16.85 -5.46 -15.79
CA ALA A 184 17.37 -5.77 -14.45
C ALA A 184 16.49 -5.21 -13.31
N ALA A 185 15.63 -4.25 -13.66
CA ALA A 185 14.64 -3.66 -12.76
C ALA A 185 13.28 -4.39 -12.79
N CYS A 186 13.14 -5.48 -13.55
CA CYS A 186 11.91 -6.26 -13.62
C CYS A 186 11.86 -7.34 -12.51
N PRO A 187 10.72 -7.51 -11.82
CA PRO A 187 10.54 -8.65 -10.93
C PRO A 187 10.39 -9.96 -11.71
N ALA A 188 10.65 -11.07 -11.01
CA ALA A 188 10.43 -12.41 -11.56
C ALA A 188 8.98 -12.57 -12.04
N GLY A 189 8.80 -13.03 -13.28
CA GLY A 189 7.50 -13.17 -13.94
C GLY A 189 6.97 -11.90 -14.63
N HIS A 190 7.68 -10.78 -14.52
CA HIS A 190 7.28 -9.48 -15.07
C HIS A 190 8.36 -8.90 -15.99
N GLY A 191 8.95 -9.75 -16.85
CA GLY A 191 9.96 -9.30 -17.82
C GLY A 191 9.42 -8.27 -18.82
N LEU A 192 10.30 -7.69 -19.63
CA LEU A 192 9.91 -6.71 -20.65
C LEU A 192 8.81 -7.29 -21.56
N GLY A 193 7.69 -6.57 -21.70
CA GLY A 193 6.54 -7.00 -22.50
C GLY A 193 5.52 -7.88 -21.77
N ALA A 194 5.85 -8.43 -20.59
CA ALA A 194 4.97 -9.38 -19.88
C ALA A 194 3.67 -8.75 -19.38
N ASP A 195 3.70 -7.46 -19.04
CA ASP A 195 2.57 -6.73 -18.47
C ASP A 195 1.85 -5.83 -19.51
N GLY A 196 1.84 -6.25 -20.78
CA GLY A 196 1.08 -5.59 -21.84
C GLY A 196 1.69 -4.31 -22.41
N GLN A 197 2.92 -3.95 -22.00
CA GLN A 197 3.69 -2.86 -22.62
C GLN A 197 4.94 -3.40 -23.31
N ALA A 198 4.96 -3.35 -24.64
CA ALA A 198 6.07 -3.85 -25.44
C ALA A 198 7.41 -3.19 -25.03
N GLY A 199 8.43 -4.03 -24.79
CA GLY A 199 9.78 -3.59 -24.44
C GLY A 199 9.92 -2.96 -23.05
N LYS A 200 8.87 -2.98 -22.21
CA LYS A 200 8.89 -2.38 -20.87
C LYS A 200 8.37 -3.31 -19.80
N CYS A 201 8.77 -3.08 -18.55
CA CYS A 201 8.16 -3.69 -17.36
C CYS A 201 7.84 -2.62 -16.30
N PRO A 202 6.85 -2.85 -15.43
CA PRO A 202 6.55 -1.93 -14.34
C PRO A 202 7.66 -1.94 -13.29
N GLN A 203 7.91 -0.79 -12.68
CA GLN A 203 8.78 -0.71 -11.49
C GLN A 203 8.00 -0.45 -10.21
N SER A 204 6.75 -0.01 -10.31
CA SER A 204 5.87 0.32 -9.19
C SER A 204 4.63 -0.57 -9.19
N TYR A 205 4.29 -1.09 -8.01
CA TYR A 205 3.24 -2.09 -7.85
C TYR A 205 2.36 -1.81 -6.63
N GLY A 206 1.08 -2.15 -6.76
CA GLY A 206 0.20 -2.25 -5.61
C GLY A 206 -0.51 -0.97 -5.24
N ILE A 207 -1.28 -1.06 -4.15
CA ILE A 207 -2.17 -0.01 -3.67
C ILE A 207 -1.45 1.30 -3.33
N LEU A 208 -0.15 1.24 -3.03
CA LEU A 208 0.70 2.40 -2.74
C LEU A 208 1.89 2.56 -3.68
N GLN A 209 1.92 1.82 -4.81
CA GLN A 209 3.00 1.95 -5.81
C GLN A 209 4.40 1.69 -5.21
N ASN A 210 4.54 0.58 -4.47
CA ASN A 210 5.83 0.14 -3.92
C ASN A 210 6.81 -0.15 -5.07
N ARG A 211 8.05 0.36 -4.96
CA ARG A 211 9.06 0.24 -6.02
C ARG A 211 9.92 -1.01 -5.88
N TYR A 212 9.79 -1.93 -6.83
CA TYR A 212 10.58 -3.18 -6.85
C TYR A 212 12.10 -2.94 -6.84
N PRO A 213 12.68 -2.02 -7.64
CA PRO A 213 14.13 -1.84 -7.68
C PRO A 213 14.78 -1.54 -6.32
N TYR A 214 14.04 -0.89 -5.42
CA TYR A 214 14.52 -0.49 -4.10
C TYR A 214 14.08 -1.43 -2.97
N MET A 215 13.03 -2.22 -3.18
CA MET A 215 12.39 -3.03 -2.13
C MET A 215 12.30 -4.50 -2.50
N LYS A 216 13.28 -5.03 -3.25
CA LYS A 216 13.27 -6.39 -3.82
C LYS A 216 12.86 -7.48 -2.83
N SER A 217 13.33 -7.42 -1.58
CA SER A 217 13.02 -8.42 -0.54
C SER A 217 11.55 -8.47 -0.14
N ALA A 218 10.78 -7.40 -0.35
CA ALA A 218 9.36 -7.35 -0.10
C ALA A 218 8.51 -7.91 -1.24
N PHE A 219 9.12 -8.20 -2.38
CA PHE A 219 8.45 -8.82 -3.51
C PHE A 219 8.66 -10.34 -3.47
N PRO A 220 7.65 -11.11 -3.90
CA PRO A 220 6.39 -10.70 -4.53
C PRO A 220 5.25 -10.34 -3.54
N GLY A 221 5.49 -10.33 -2.23
CA GLY A 221 4.47 -10.03 -1.23
C GLY A 221 3.78 -8.67 -1.45
N ALA A 222 4.55 -7.60 -1.68
CA ALA A 222 4.02 -6.25 -1.88
C ALA A 222 3.13 -6.07 -3.12
N MET A 223 3.32 -6.92 -4.16
CA MET A 223 2.43 -6.94 -5.33
C MET A 223 1.20 -7.84 -5.12
N ARG A 224 1.30 -8.92 -4.33
CA ARG A 224 0.23 -9.92 -4.17
C ARG A 224 -0.69 -9.69 -2.97
N SER A 225 -0.25 -8.93 -1.97
CA SER A 225 -0.98 -8.67 -0.73
C SER A 225 -1.17 -7.18 -0.52
N THR A 226 -2.42 -6.74 -0.41
CA THR A 226 -2.76 -5.34 -0.07
C THR A 226 -2.20 -4.98 1.31
N ALA A 227 -2.26 -5.91 2.27
CA ALA A 227 -1.71 -5.70 3.60
C ALA A 227 -0.20 -5.54 3.58
N MET A 228 0.52 -6.39 2.84
CA MET A 228 1.97 -6.23 2.67
C MET A 228 2.33 -4.91 1.97
N SER A 229 1.58 -4.54 0.94
CA SER A 229 1.78 -3.29 0.19
C SER A 229 1.63 -2.05 1.10
N ALA A 230 0.60 -2.03 1.94
CA ALA A 230 0.36 -0.96 2.91
C ALA A 230 1.38 -0.96 4.06
N ASP A 231 1.72 -2.14 4.58
CA ASP A 231 2.66 -2.32 5.67
C ASP A 231 4.07 -1.82 5.30
N LEU A 232 4.53 -2.17 4.10
CA LEU A 232 5.82 -1.75 3.57
C LEU A 232 5.92 -0.23 3.40
N ALA A 233 4.93 0.37 2.72
CA ALA A 233 4.94 1.80 2.43
C ALA A 233 4.93 2.63 3.72
N TYR A 234 4.10 2.27 4.71
CA TYR A 234 4.04 3.01 5.97
C TYR A 234 5.17 2.69 6.94
N ALA A 235 5.87 1.58 6.76
CA ALA A 235 7.17 1.37 7.42
C ALA A 235 8.22 2.37 6.92
N VAL A 236 8.28 2.61 5.60
CA VAL A 236 9.18 3.60 4.99
C VAL A 236 8.78 5.01 5.43
N TRP A 237 7.49 5.35 5.35
CA TRP A 237 6.99 6.63 5.85
C TRP A 237 7.36 6.83 7.32
N ARG A 238 7.19 5.81 8.16
CA ARG A 238 7.52 5.91 9.59
C ARG A 238 9.03 6.06 9.80
N SER A 239 9.86 5.37 9.02
CA SER A 239 11.32 5.54 9.06
C SER A 239 11.73 7.00 8.80
N CYS A 240 11.18 7.58 7.73
CA CYS A 240 11.34 9.00 7.42
C CYS A 240 10.83 9.89 8.57
N PHE A 241 9.64 9.62 9.10
CA PHE A 241 9.01 10.46 10.12
C PHE A 241 9.77 10.42 11.46
N GLU A 242 10.43 9.31 11.77
CA GLU A 242 11.29 9.12 12.95
C GLU A 242 12.65 9.83 12.84
N GLY A 243 12.98 10.46 11.70
CA GLY A 243 14.29 11.09 11.51
C GLY A 243 15.40 10.11 11.12
N ARG A 244 15.08 8.89 10.68
CA ARG A 244 16.08 7.86 10.39
C ARG A 244 16.75 8.02 9.03
N GLU A 245 16.15 8.75 8.10
CA GLU A 245 16.66 8.88 6.73
C GLU A 245 17.66 10.04 6.59
N GLY A 246 18.70 10.06 7.42
CA GLY A 246 19.69 11.15 7.48
C GLY A 246 20.40 11.41 6.14
N TRP A 247 20.47 10.40 5.27
CA TRP A 247 20.97 10.52 3.90
C TRP A 247 20.19 11.56 3.06
N LEU A 248 18.96 11.93 3.43
CA LEU A 248 18.22 13.00 2.75
C LEU A 248 18.95 14.36 2.85
N ASN A 249 19.82 14.55 3.84
CA ASN A 249 20.67 15.74 3.97
C ASN A 249 21.93 15.70 3.09
N THR A 250 22.26 14.56 2.46
CA THR A 250 23.44 14.40 1.60
C THR A 250 23.13 14.47 0.10
N VAL A 251 21.85 14.61 -0.25
CA VAL A 251 21.35 14.70 -1.63
C VAL A 251 20.59 16.02 -1.86
N GLU A 252 20.12 16.22 -3.09
CA GLU A 252 19.22 17.33 -3.44
C GLU A 252 17.98 17.34 -2.52
N ARG A 253 17.68 18.52 -1.98
CA ARG A 253 16.56 18.77 -1.08
C ARG A 253 16.13 20.24 -1.11
N GLY A 254 14.88 20.53 -0.79
CA GLY A 254 14.37 21.90 -0.68
C GLY A 254 14.63 22.55 0.69
N ARG A 255 14.84 21.76 1.74
CA ARG A 255 15.22 22.25 3.09
C ARG A 255 15.96 21.18 3.87
N GLU A 256 16.41 21.49 5.09
CA GLU A 256 17.04 20.51 5.97
C GLU A 256 16.05 19.42 6.41
N TYR A 257 16.52 18.17 6.45
CA TYR A 257 15.75 17.02 6.94
C TYR A 257 15.86 16.89 8.46
N ALA A 258 14.69 16.75 9.08
CA ALA A 258 14.51 16.51 10.51
C ALA A 258 13.29 15.59 10.74
N ALA A 259 13.24 14.97 11.91
CA ALA A 259 12.11 14.14 12.32
C ALA A 259 10.81 14.95 12.46
N GLY A 260 9.67 14.27 12.38
CA GLY A 260 8.36 14.84 12.76
C GLY A 260 7.59 15.56 11.66
N ASP A 261 8.12 15.62 10.43
CA ASP A 261 7.36 16.16 9.30
C ASP A 261 6.62 15.05 8.53
N ALA A 262 5.34 14.90 8.84
CA ALA A 262 4.46 13.91 8.23
C ALA A 262 4.28 14.12 6.72
N TRP A 263 4.16 15.38 6.30
CA TRP A 263 3.90 15.74 4.91
C TRP A 263 5.17 15.67 4.06
N GLY A 264 6.32 16.07 4.62
CA GLY A 264 7.62 15.82 4.00
C GLY A 264 7.82 14.34 3.69
N CYS A 265 7.43 13.44 4.60
CA CYS A 265 7.53 11.99 4.37
C CYS A 265 6.53 11.44 3.35
N VAL A 266 5.36 12.06 3.19
CA VAL A 266 4.44 11.78 2.07
C VAL A 266 5.10 12.21 0.74
N GLY A 267 5.71 13.38 0.68
CA GLY A 267 6.43 13.85 -0.52
C GLY A 267 7.68 13.03 -0.86
N ARG A 268 8.41 12.56 0.17
CA ARG A 268 9.55 11.66 0.03
C ARG A 268 9.15 10.31 -0.55
N TRP A 269 7.97 9.79 -0.19
CA TRP A 269 7.47 8.53 -0.74
C TRP A 269 7.42 8.60 -2.27
N PHE A 270 6.82 9.67 -2.79
CA PHE A 270 6.65 9.90 -4.22
C PHE A 270 7.97 10.24 -4.93
N SER A 271 8.69 11.24 -4.44
CA SER A 271 9.82 11.83 -5.18
C SER A 271 11.18 11.19 -4.89
N GLY A 272 11.30 10.43 -3.79
CA GLY A 272 12.59 9.95 -3.29
C GLY A 272 13.53 11.08 -2.82
N ARG A 273 13.03 12.31 -2.70
CA ARG A 273 13.77 13.51 -2.31
C ARG A 273 13.01 14.31 -1.25
N TRP A 274 13.73 15.15 -0.52
CA TRP A 274 13.17 15.89 0.62
C TRP A 274 12.72 17.30 0.22
N HIS A 275 11.42 17.60 0.32
CA HIS A 275 10.81 18.89 -0.03
C HIS A 275 11.25 19.49 -1.38
N THR A 276 11.47 18.65 -2.39
CA THR A 276 11.67 19.15 -3.75
C THR A 276 10.31 19.52 -4.36
N ALA A 277 10.32 20.37 -5.39
CA ALA A 277 9.09 20.83 -6.04
C ALA A 277 8.15 19.68 -6.49
N PRO A 278 8.64 18.56 -7.09
CA PRO A 278 7.78 17.43 -7.40
C PRO A 278 7.13 16.79 -6.17
N GLY A 279 7.86 16.69 -5.06
CA GLY A 279 7.35 16.18 -3.79
C GLY A 279 6.23 17.08 -3.23
N GLU A 280 6.43 18.40 -3.26
CA GLU A 280 5.41 19.36 -2.81
C GLU A 280 4.15 19.36 -3.67
N GLN A 281 4.30 19.26 -4.99
CA GLN A 281 3.15 19.14 -5.90
C GLN A 281 2.34 17.87 -5.63
N TYR A 282 3.02 16.75 -5.37
CA TYR A 282 2.36 15.52 -4.96
C TYR A 282 1.64 15.67 -3.61
N VAL A 283 2.28 16.25 -2.60
CA VAL A 283 1.67 16.52 -1.29
C VAL A 283 0.43 17.38 -1.43
N GLY A 284 0.46 18.41 -2.29
CA GLY A 284 -0.71 19.23 -2.60
C GLY A 284 -1.90 18.41 -3.11
N ARG A 285 -1.66 17.46 -4.02
CA ARG A 285 -2.72 16.55 -4.52
C ARG A 285 -3.25 15.59 -3.46
N VAL A 286 -2.38 15.06 -2.60
CA VAL A 286 -2.81 14.21 -1.48
C VAL A 286 -3.67 15.02 -0.49
N ARG A 287 -3.31 16.28 -0.22
CA ARG A 287 -4.12 17.18 0.60
C ARG A 287 -5.48 17.48 -0.03
N ASP A 288 -5.55 17.75 -1.34
CA ASP A 288 -6.85 17.90 -2.03
C ASP A 288 -7.74 16.67 -1.85
N TYR A 289 -7.19 15.47 -2.01
CA TYR A 289 -7.93 14.21 -1.83
C TYR A 289 -8.35 13.98 -0.37
N LEU A 290 -7.53 14.42 0.59
CA LEU A 290 -7.84 14.42 2.01
C LEU A 290 -9.00 15.36 2.33
N ASP A 291 -8.93 16.62 1.88
CA ASP A 291 -9.93 17.67 2.14
C ASP A 291 -11.29 17.27 1.55
N ARG A 292 -11.29 16.69 0.36
CA ARG A 292 -12.50 16.19 -0.31
C ARG A 292 -12.98 14.84 0.20
N ARG A 293 -12.17 14.17 1.04
CA ARG A 293 -12.37 12.78 1.48
C ARG A 293 -12.73 11.88 0.31
N ILE A 294 -11.92 11.90 -0.75
CA ILE A 294 -12.29 11.33 -2.06
C ILE A 294 -12.76 9.87 -1.97
N TRP A 295 -12.26 9.10 -1.01
CA TRP A 295 -12.64 7.70 -0.78
C TRP A 295 -14.09 7.50 -0.27
N GLN A 296 -14.77 8.57 0.10
CA GLN A 296 -16.17 8.57 0.53
C GLN A 296 -17.13 8.98 -0.58
N THR A 297 -16.63 9.44 -1.73
CA THR A 297 -17.51 9.83 -2.84
C THR A 297 -18.09 8.60 -3.54
N PRO A 298 -19.27 8.72 -4.18
CA PRO A 298 -19.89 7.61 -4.91
C PRO A 298 -18.99 7.03 -6.00
N ASP A 299 -18.35 7.87 -6.80
CA ASP A 299 -17.51 7.46 -7.94
C ASP A 299 -16.21 6.76 -7.52
N PHE A 300 -15.84 6.86 -6.24
CA PHE A 300 -14.72 6.13 -5.71
C PHE A 300 -15.02 4.63 -5.56
N GLN A 301 -16.27 4.26 -5.31
CA GLN A 301 -16.65 2.89 -4.98
C GLN A 301 -16.58 1.99 -6.23
N GLN A 302 -16.01 0.79 -6.09
CA GLN A 302 -15.97 -0.24 -7.13
C GLN A 302 -16.34 -1.59 -6.48
N PRO A 303 -17.65 -1.94 -6.47
CA PRO A 303 -18.16 -3.14 -5.80
C PRO A 303 -17.51 -4.45 -6.22
#